data_AF-A0AAW6KD57-F1
#
_entry.id   AF-A0AAW6KD57-F1
#
_cell.length_a   1.000
_cell.length_b   1.000
_cell.length_c   1.000
_cell.angle_alpha   90.00
_cell.angle_beta   90.00
_cell.angle_gamma   90.00
#
_symmetry.space_group_name_H-M   'P 1'
#
loop_
_entity.id
_entity.type
_entity.pdbx_description
1 polymer ?
#
loop_
_entity_poly.entity_id
_entity_poly.type
_entity_poly.pdbx_seq_one_letter_code
_entity_poly.pdbx_strand_id
1 'polypeptide(L)'
;MNQFRMAVIALVLILMTGCGSIAEEHAEGKEAVPDNAPVSDVKSVPYAAFALEVNYGHGKHNTFEAVYDKQEREEASIKDYLNGADREGEEALNEMKMVLSELSIAKSDSEQDVISNVLEAFNLDERYDRFHLRVKWPDGTSRIYHGK
;
A
#
# COMPACT_ATOMS: atom_id res chain seq x y z
N MET A 1 -52.60 -46.77 2.07
CA MET A 1 -52.64 -45.34 1.68
C MET A 1 -51.95 -45.21 0.34
N ASN A 2 -52.75 -44.92 -0.70
CA ASN A 2 -52.43 -44.80 -2.13
C ASN A 2 -51.24 -43.86 -2.39
N GLN A 3 -50.25 -44.16 -3.25
CA GLN A 3 -50.28 -44.36 -4.73
C GLN A 3 -50.74 -43.06 -5.43
N PHE A 4 -50.01 -42.44 -6.37
CA PHE A 4 -49.56 -42.87 -7.71
C PHE A 4 -48.51 -41.84 -8.18
N ARG A 5 -47.31 -42.20 -8.66
CA ARG A 5 -46.90 -42.74 -9.99
C ARG A 5 -46.81 -41.72 -11.14
N MET A 6 -45.75 -41.93 -11.93
CA MET A 6 -45.54 -41.60 -13.36
C MET A 6 -45.22 -40.13 -13.70
N ALA A 7 -44.09 -39.80 -14.32
CA ALA A 7 -43.50 -40.26 -15.60
C ALA A 7 -44.08 -39.55 -16.83
N VAL A 8 -43.17 -38.82 -17.52
CA VAL A 8 -42.92 -38.93 -18.98
C VAL A 8 -43.79 -38.10 -19.95
N ILE A 9 -43.10 -37.54 -20.95
CA ILE A 9 -43.52 -37.15 -22.32
C ILE A 9 -43.98 -35.69 -22.61
N ALA A 10 -43.08 -35.02 -23.33
CA ALA A 10 -43.24 -34.34 -24.62
C ALA A 10 -44.05 -33.04 -24.75
N LEU A 11 -43.29 -32.00 -25.12
CA LEU A 11 -43.40 -31.24 -26.37
C LEU A 11 -44.81 -30.80 -26.82
N VAL A 12 -45.14 -29.54 -26.58
CA VAL A 12 -45.97 -28.75 -27.51
C VAL A 12 -45.40 -27.33 -27.63
N LEU A 13 -45.03 -26.99 -28.87
CA LEU A 13 -44.71 -25.65 -29.35
C LEU A 13 -45.99 -24.79 -29.38
N ILE A 14 -45.96 -23.61 -28.77
CA ILE A 14 -46.88 -22.52 -29.15
C ILE A 14 -46.03 -21.27 -29.40
N LEU A 15 -45.87 -20.96 -30.68
CA LEU A 15 -45.45 -19.67 -31.20
C LEU A 15 -46.60 -18.67 -31.03
N MET A 16 -46.38 -17.56 -30.35
CA MET A 16 -47.07 -16.29 -30.65
C MET A 16 -46.16 -15.12 -30.30
N THR A 17 -45.77 -14.40 -31.36
CA THR A 17 -45.12 -13.10 -31.37
C THR A 17 -45.90 -12.06 -30.57
N GLY A 18 -45.23 -11.42 -29.62
CA GLY A 18 -45.69 -10.20 -28.94
C GLY A 18 -44.52 -9.29 -28.69
N CYS A 19 -44.32 -8.29 -29.56
CA CYS A 19 -43.40 -7.17 -29.32
C CYS A 19 -44.03 -6.23 -28.30
N GLY A 20 -43.33 -5.94 -27.22
CA GLY A 20 -43.76 -4.99 -26.19
C GLY A 20 -42.97 -5.21 -24.93
N SER A 21 -41.95 -4.39 -24.73
CA SER A 21 -40.94 -4.46 -23.67
C SER A 21 -41.56 -4.59 -22.29
N ILE A 22 -41.33 -5.73 -21.63
CA ILE A 22 -41.55 -5.92 -20.20
C ILE A 22 -40.22 -6.36 -19.58
N ALA A 23 -39.95 -5.80 -18.41
CA ALA A 23 -38.83 -6.07 -17.55
C ALA A 23 -38.82 -7.52 -17.01
N GLU A 24 -37.67 -7.85 -16.44
CA GLU A 24 -37.37 -8.91 -15.46
C GLU A 24 -36.76 -10.24 -15.97
N GLU A 25 -35.45 -10.29 -15.69
CA GLU A 25 -34.73 -11.32 -14.92
C GLU A 25 -34.47 -12.75 -15.46
N HIS A 26 -33.18 -13.05 -15.34
CA HIS A 26 -32.56 -14.29 -14.88
C HIS A 26 -32.04 -15.27 -15.93
N ALA A 27 -30.74 -15.15 -16.22
CA ALA A 27 -29.81 -16.29 -16.22
C ALA A 27 -28.38 -15.74 -16.25
N GLU A 28 -27.73 -15.85 -15.09
CA GLU A 28 -26.34 -15.48 -14.81
C GLU A 28 -25.38 -16.27 -15.73
N GLY A 29 -25.01 -15.63 -16.84
CA GLY A 29 -23.86 -16.03 -17.64
C GLY A 29 -22.60 -15.65 -16.89
N LYS A 30 -21.86 -16.67 -16.46
CA LYS A 30 -20.51 -16.54 -15.89
C LYS A 30 -19.56 -16.07 -16.99
N GLU A 31 -19.59 -14.76 -17.27
CA GLU A 31 -18.59 -14.12 -18.11
C GLU A 31 -17.34 -13.88 -17.27
N ALA A 32 -16.23 -14.44 -17.72
CA ALA A 32 -14.92 -14.21 -17.14
C ALA A 32 -14.61 -12.71 -17.19
N VAL A 33 -14.51 -12.10 -16.01
CA VAL A 33 -13.93 -10.76 -15.87
C VAL A 33 -12.53 -10.81 -16.48
N PRO A 34 -12.20 -9.97 -17.47
CA PRO A 34 -10.82 -9.84 -17.89
C PRO A 34 -10.04 -9.27 -16.70
N ASP A 35 -9.15 -10.08 -16.13
CA ASP A 35 -8.15 -9.68 -15.15
C ASP A 35 -7.10 -8.79 -15.81
N ASN A 36 -7.54 -7.62 -16.25
CA ASN A 36 -6.71 -6.50 -16.65
C ASN A 36 -7.20 -5.28 -15.88
N ALA A 37 -7.30 -5.40 -14.55
CA ALA A 37 -7.17 -4.21 -13.72
C ALA A 37 -5.75 -3.67 -14.01
N PRO A 38 -5.60 -2.39 -14.38
CA PRO A 38 -4.26 -1.81 -14.45
C PRO A 38 -3.62 -2.06 -13.09
N VAL A 39 -2.50 -2.80 -13.09
CA VAL A 39 -1.57 -2.87 -11.97
C VAL A 39 -1.32 -1.42 -11.63
N SER A 40 -1.92 -0.95 -10.54
CA SER A 40 -1.91 0.47 -10.19
C SER A 40 -0.46 0.91 -10.23
N ASP A 41 -0.16 1.94 -11.03
CA ASP A 41 1.19 2.48 -11.18
C ASP A 41 1.76 2.76 -9.79
N VAL A 42 2.51 1.81 -9.23
CA VAL A 42 3.20 2.02 -7.97
C VAL A 42 4.22 3.10 -8.30
N LYS A 43 3.93 4.33 -7.88
CA LYS A 43 4.82 5.47 -8.09
C LYS A 43 6.22 5.07 -7.64
N SER A 44 7.20 5.34 -8.49
CA SER A 44 8.58 5.02 -8.19
C SER A 44 9.05 5.82 -6.97
N VAL A 45 9.78 5.18 -6.06
CA VAL A 45 10.41 5.87 -4.92
C VAL A 45 11.45 6.87 -5.46
N PRO A 46 11.36 8.17 -5.11
CA PRO A 46 12.23 9.21 -5.67
C PRO A 46 13.61 9.30 -4.99
N TYR A 47 13.93 8.36 -4.10
CA TYR A 47 15.15 8.32 -3.31
C TYR A 47 16.02 7.15 -3.72
N ALA A 48 17.35 7.33 -3.66
CA ALA A 48 18.32 6.25 -3.76
C ALA A 48 18.61 5.62 -2.39
N ALA A 49 18.50 6.40 -1.32
CA ALA A 49 18.53 5.89 0.05
C ALA A 49 17.70 6.82 0.97
N PHE A 50 17.04 6.23 1.95
CA PHE A 50 16.28 6.91 2.98
C PHE A 50 16.50 6.18 4.31
N ALA A 51 17.00 6.86 5.32
CA ALA A 51 17.26 6.27 6.64
C ALA A 51 16.76 7.21 7.73
N LEU A 52 15.71 6.81 8.43
CA LEU A 52 15.04 7.53 9.50
C LEU A 52 15.29 6.81 10.83
N GLU A 53 15.67 7.57 11.85
CA GLU A 53 15.68 7.16 13.26
C GLU A 53 14.96 8.23 14.07
N VAL A 54 13.91 7.85 14.79
CA VAL A 54 13.20 8.72 15.73
C VAL A 54 13.19 8.08 17.11
N ASN A 55 13.67 8.80 18.11
CA ASN A 55 13.76 8.33 19.48
C ASN A 55 12.88 9.20 20.39
N TYR A 56 12.20 8.58 21.35
CA TYR A 56 11.24 9.19 22.28
C TYR A 56 11.64 9.04 23.75
N GLY A 57 12.92 8.77 24.01
CA GLY A 57 13.41 8.49 25.34
C GLY A 57 14.62 7.58 25.39
N HIS A 58 15.09 7.36 26.61
CA HIS A 58 16.25 6.51 26.84
C HIS A 58 16.01 5.05 26.45
N GLY A 59 16.97 4.47 25.74
CA GLY A 59 16.98 3.06 25.37
C GLY A 59 16.24 2.75 24.08
N LYS A 60 16.59 1.59 23.50
CA LYS A 60 16.17 1.18 22.16
C LYS A 60 14.65 0.95 22.01
N HIS A 61 13.95 0.62 23.09
CA HIS A 61 12.50 0.40 23.08
C HIS A 61 11.70 1.66 22.79
N ASN A 62 12.34 2.84 22.87
CA ASN A 62 11.74 4.13 22.53
C ASN A 62 12.17 4.62 21.14
N THR A 63 12.51 3.72 20.21
CA THR A 63 13.02 4.08 18.89
C THR A 63 12.18 3.50 17.76
N PHE A 64 11.95 4.30 16.73
CA PHE A 64 11.51 3.86 15.42
C PHE A 64 12.66 4.01 14.41
N GLU A 65 12.94 2.97 13.64
CA GLU A 65 13.95 2.98 12.57
C GLU A 65 13.31 2.53 11.25
N ALA A 66 13.55 3.26 10.16
CA ALA A 66 13.14 2.86 8.82
C ALA A 66 14.27 3.11 7.82
N VAL A 67 14.63 2.08 7.07
CA VAL A 67 15.73 2.13 6.09
C VAL A 67 15.23 1.62 4.76
N TYR A 68 15.57 2.34 3.69
CA TYR A 68 15.40 1.97 2.30
C TYR A 68 16.70 2.27 1.55
N ASP A 69 17.16 1.33 0.72
CA ASP A 69 18.34 1.47 -0.14
C ASP A 69 18.05 0.88 -1.53
N LYS A 70 18.50 1.54 -2.59
CA LYS A 70 18.33 1.15 -4.00
C LYS A 70 19.68 1.03 -4.74
N GLN A 71 20.79 0.77 -4.04
CA GLN A 71 22.11 0.68 -4.67
C GLN A 71 22.29 -0.60 -5.51
N GLU A 72 22.72 -1.70 -4.92
CA GLU A 72 22.94 -2.96 -5.67
C GLU A 72 21.66 -3.77 -5.83
N ARG A 73 20.80 -3.70 -4.82
CA ARG A 73 19.45 -4.25 -4.78
C ARG A 73 18.55 -3.23 -4.11
N GLU A 74 17.27 -3.34 -4.40
CA GLU A 74 16.28 -2.55 -3.70
C GLU A 74 15.83 -3.31 -2.45
N GLU A 75 16.08 -2.74 -1.29
CA GLU A 75 15.87 -3.38 0.01
C GLU A 75 15.39 -2.39 1.06
N ALA A 76 14.74 -2.92 2.10
CA ALA A 76 14.22 -2.12 3.19
C ALA A 76 14.11 -2.89 4.51
N SER A 77 14.08 -2.15 5.61
CA SER A 77 13.76 -2.65 6.95
C SER A 77 13.02 -1.58 7.75
N ILE A 78 12.09 -2.00 8.61
CA ILE A 78 11.36 -1.14 9.55
C ILE A 78 11.41 -1.81 10.92
N LYS A 79 12.04 -1.14 11.89
CA LYS A 79 12.12 -1.59 13.28
C LYS A 79 11.36 -0.61 14.16
N ASP A 80 10.14 -0.99 14.50
CA ASP A 80 9.25 -0.23 15.35
C ASP A 80 9.31 -0.79 16.76
N TYR A 81 10.33 -0.36 17.53
CA TYR A 81 10.48 -0.82 18.91
C TYR A 81 9.39 -0.26 19.84
N LEU A 82 8.68 0.79 19.43
CA LEU A 82 7.57 1.38 20.17
C LEU A 82 6.40 0.38 20.27
N ASN A 83 6.17 -0.38 19.20
CA ASN A 83 5.09 -1.36 19.10
C ASN A 83 5.58 -2.82 19.12
N GLY A 84 6.90 -3.04 19.26
CA GLY A 84 7.49 -4.38 19.26
C GLY A 84 7.40 -5.09 17.91
N ALA A 85 7.40 -4.34 16.81
CA ALA A 85 7.31 -4.87 15.45
C ALA A 85 8.65 -4.73 14.70
N ASP A 86 8.99 -5.75 13.93
CA ASP A 86 10.19 -5.81 13.09
C ASP A 86 9.80 -6.39 11.74
N ARG A 87 10.07 -5.64 10.66
CA ARG A 87 9.72 -5.96 9.28
C ARG A 87 10.97 -5.83 8.44
N GLU A 88 11.26 -6.86 7.64
CA GLU A 88 12.42 -6.92 6.76
C GLU A 88 12.03 -7.48 5.38
N GLY A 89 12.89 -7.29 4.38
CA GLY A 89 12.72 -7.89 3.06
C GLY A 89 11.51 -7.31 2.30
N GLU A 90 10.73 -8.18 1.65
CA GLU A 90 9.63 -7.76 0.75
C GLU A 90 8.52 -7.00 1.48
N GLU A 91 8.20 -7.38 2.72
CA GLU A 91 7.17 -6.71 3.53
C GLU A 91 7.54 -5.25 3.80
N ALA A 92 8.74 -5.04 4.36
CA ALA A 92 9.26 -3.70 4.61
C ALA A 92 9.42 -2.90 3.31
N LEU A 93 9.85 -3.55 2.22
CA LEU A 93 10.03 -2.89 0.94
C LEU A 93 8.70 -2.38 0.36
N ASN A 94 7.64 -3.17 0.43
CA ASN A 94 6.32 -2.76 -0.04
C ASN A 94 5.79 -1.57 0.77
N GLU A 95 5.93 -1.62 2.10
CA GLU A 95 5.52 -0.52 2.98
C GLU A 95 6.31 0.76 2.73
N MET A 96 7.64 0.67 2.68
CA MET A 96 8.49 1.81 2.35
C MET A 96 8.17 2.39 0.98
N LYS A 97 7.86 1.56 -0.03
CA LYS A 97 7.43 2.05 -1.34
C LYS A 97 6.12 2.82 -1.28
N MET A 98 5.12 2.31 -0.55
CA MET A 98 3.85 3.01 -0.38
C MET A 98 4.06 4.39 0.25
N VAL A 99 4.81 4.47 1.37
CA VAL A 99 5.06 5.73 2.08
C VAL A 99 5.93 6.69 1.25
N LEU A 100 7.08 6.21 0.76
CA LEU A 100 8.08 7.08 0.12
C LEU A 100 7.69 7.54 -1.28
N SER A 101 6.78 6.83 -1.94
CA SER A 101 6.28 7.25 -3.26
C SER A 101 5.35 8.47 -3.20
N GLU A 102 4.75 8.73 -2.03
CA GLU A 102 3.90 9.90 -1.76
C GLU A 102 4.63 10.98 -0.95
N LEU A 103 5.67 10.62 -0.18
CA LEU A 103 6.49 11.57 0.56
C LEU A 103 7.44 12.34 -0.37
N SER A 104 7.15 13.61 -0.62
CA SER A 104 8.02 14.52 -1.39
C SER A 104 8.91 15.36 -0.48
N ILE A 105 10.23 15.27 -0.69
CA ILE A 105 11.25 16.08 -0.01
C ILE A 105 12.06 16.79 -1.10
N ALA A 106 11.84 18.09 -1.27
CA ALA A 106 12.65 18.91 -2.15
C ALA A 106 13.94 19.35 -1.45
N LYS A 107 15.00 19.54 -2.24
CA LYS A 107 16.30 20.00 -1.72
C LYS A 107 16.25 21.43 -1.18
N SER A 108 15.21 22.19 -1.48
CA SER A 108 15.00 23.56 -0.99
C SER A 108 14.12 23.63 0.27
N ASP A 109 13.51 22.51 0.67
CA ASP A 109 12.59 22.50 1.81
C ASP A 109 13.34 22.85 3.10
N SER A 110 12.64 23.51 4.01
CA SER A 110 13.19 23.81 5.33
C SER A 110 13.31 22.51 6.14
N GLU A 111 14.29 22.44 7.03
CA GLU A 111 14.47 21.27 7.90
C GLU A 111 13.20 20.96 8.71
N GLN A 112 12.50 21.99 9.18
CA GLN A 112 11.28 21.82 9.97
C GLN A 112 10.12 21.23 9.17
N ASP A 113 9.93 21.67 7.92
CA ASP A 113 8.89 21.14 7.03
C ASP A 113 9.20 19.68 6.68
N VAL A 114 10.47 19.35 6.41
CA VAL A 114 10.89 17.96 6.13
C VAL A 114 10.61 17.06 7.33
N ILE A 115 11.01 17.49 8.53
CA ILE A 115 10.78 16.71 9.76
C ILE A 115 9.27 16.46 9.96
N SER A 116 8.45 17.51 9.85
CA SER A 116 6.99 17.41 10.01
C SER A 116 6.37 16.44 9.02
N ASN A 117 6.69 16.58 7.74
CA ASN A 117 6.14 15.73 6.68
C ASN A 117 6.56 14.26 6.84
N VAL A 118 7.80 14.02 7.28
CA VAL A 118 8.31 12.67 7.52
C VAL A 118 7.59 12.02 8.71
N LEU A 119 7.42 12.75 9.82
CA LEU A 119 6.69 12.23 10.98
C LEU A 119 5.24 11.90 10.62
N GLU A 120 4.57 12.78 9.87
CA GLU A 120 3.20 12.54 9.38
C GLU A 120 3.11 11.30 8.48
N ALA A 121 4.02 11.18 7.49
CA ALA A 121 4.02 10.07 6.54
C ALA A 121 4.23 8.69 7.20
N PHE A 122 4.99 8.65 8.31
CA PHE A 122 5.22 7.44 9.09
C PHE A 122 4.26 7.31 10.29
N ASN A 123 3.31 8.24 10.46
CA ASN A 123 2.38 8.30 11.59
C ASN A 123 3.09 8.25 12.96
N LEU A 124 4.13 9.07 13.09
CA LEU A 124 4.98 9.22 14.27
C LEU A 124 4.61 10.49 15.05
N ASP A 125 4.77 10.45 16.38
CA ASP A 125 4.44 11.58 17.26
C ASP A 125 5.50 12.70 17.13
N GLU A 126 5.06 13.95 17.15
CA GLU A 126 5.96 15.12 17.06
C GLU A 126 6.77 15.37 18.33
N ARG A 127 6.44 14.71 19.45
CA ARG A 127 7.10 14.86 20.75
C ARG A 127 8.27 13.88 20.89
N TYR A 128 9.19 13.93 19.95
CA TYR A 128 10.41 13.12 19.96
C TYR A 128 11.54 13.78 20.78
N ASP A 129 12.46 12.95 21.24
CA ASP A 129 13.70 13.29 21.96
C ASP A 129 14.94 13.30 21.08
N ARG A 130 14.90 12.62 19.92
CA ARG A 130 15.87 12.76 18.82
C ARG A 130 15.22 12.41 17.49
N PHE A 131 15.39 13.26 16.49
CA PHE A 131 15.07 12.93 15.10
C PHE A 131 16.34 12.96 14.25
N HIS A 132 16.54 11.93 13.44
CA HIS A 132 17.62 11.88 12.47
C HIS A 132 17.13 11.26 11.17
N LEU A 133 17.29 12.01 10.08
CA LEU A 133 16.95 11.54 8.73
C LEU A 133 18.12 11.78 7.79
N ARG A 134 18.50 10.75 7.04
CA ARG A 134 19.37 10.86 5.88
C ARG A 134 18.58 10.53 4.61
N VAL A 135 18.66 11.42 3.63
CA VAL A 135 18.08 11.24 2.30
C VAL A 135 19.19 11.33 1.25
N LYS A 136 19.20 10.41 0.29
CA LYS A 136 20.04 10.45 -0.91
C LYS A 136 19.16 10.37 -2.14
N TRP A 137 19.38 11.26 -3.10
CA TRP A 137 18.69 11.25 -4.39
C TRP A 137 19.48 10.45 -5.44
N PRO A 138 18.84 10.03 -6.55
CA PRO A 138 19.51 9.29 -7.64
C PRO A 138 20.71 10.03 -8.26
N ASP A 139 20.73 11.36 -8.23
CA ASP A 139 21.86 12.15 -8.73
C ASP A 139 23.09 12.17 -7.81
N GLY A 140 23.03 11.44 -6.68
CA GLY A 140 24.10 11.35 -5.70
C GLY A 140 24.09 12.45 -4.64
N THR A 141 23.24 13.48 -4.78
CA THR A 141 23.05 14.48 -3.73
C THR A 141 22.55 13.79 -2.46
N SER A 142 23.04 14.22 -1.31
CA SER A 142 22.56 13.75 -0.01
C SER A 142 22.34 14.89 0.96
N ARG A 143 21.34 14.77 1.82
CA ARG A 143 21.08 15.67 2.94
C ARG A 143 20.83 14.88 4.20
N ILE A 144 21.16 15.50 5.32
CA ILE A 144 20.89 15.00 6.66
C ILE A 144 20.09 16.09 7.37
N TYR A 145 19.05 15.67 8.07
CA TYR A 145 18.17 16.52 8.86
C TYR A 145 18.20 16.04 10.31
N HIS A 146 18.29 16.97 11.25
CA HIS A 146 18.32 16.68 12.67
C HIS A 146 17.21 17.45 13.39
N GLY A 147 16.47 16.76 14.25
CA GLY A 147 15.56 17.36 15.22
C GLY A 147 15.96 16.98 16.63
N LYS A 148 15.46 17.76 17.60
CA LYS A 148 15.68 17.62 19.04
C LYS A 148 15.86 16.20 19.49
#